data_AF-A0A852TU02-F1
#
_entry.id   AF-A0A852TU02-F1
#
_cell.length_a   1.000
_cell.length_b   1.000
_cell.length_c   1.000
_cell.angle_alpha   90.00
_cell.angle_beta   90.00
_cell.angle_gamma   90.00
#
_symmetry.space_group_name_H-M   'P 1'
#
loop_
_entity.id
_entity.type
_entity.pdbx_description
1 polymer ?
#
loop_
_entity_poly.entity_id
_entity_poly.type
_entity_poly.pdbx_seq_one_letter_code
_entity_poly.pdbx_strand_id
1 'polypeptide(L)'
;MPPIRSSRIPSVLVCAAAALTLSGCAVPVSPGFLDDRPTAQEEEWGDPSDMDTSGLEHGKIPSREPELDEADLPVADPPSDAPLTERIAWEALRDVSAFARAADPDSESECIDTTSELDGDSISLDCTVTYRGKEFDYNYGQRPDGTAPEPVYTAPLLRSVVENDLRFSQDTDYVNCDMEEMEAVPTSAASEAPGYRCVYLNPNTGDQERVEARAYGNGSLSFRPEE
;
A
#
# COMPACT_ATOMS: atom_id res chain seq x y z
N MET A 1 13.99 44.59 -12.28
CA MET A 1 14.15 44.58 -10.81
C MET A 1 13.04 45.39 -10.16
N PRO A 2 11.98 44.74 -9.65
CA PRO A 2 10.97 45.36 -8.79
C PRO A 2 11.31 45.15 -7.29
N PRO A 3 10.89 46.04 -6.37
CA PRO A 3 11.13 45.86 -4.94
C PRO A 3 10.11 44.92 -4.29
N ILE A 4 10.62 43.95 -3.52
CA ILE A 4 9.87 42.99 -2.71
C ILE A 4 9.40 43.70 -1.42
N ARG A 5 8.09 43.73 -1.19
CA ARG A 5 7.48 44.31 0.01
C ARG A 5 7.13 43.19 0.99
N SER A 6 7.92 43.07 2.06
CA SER A 6 7.72 42.09 3.13
C SER A 6 6.48 42.44 3.96
N SER A 7 5.46 41.58 3.92
CA SER A 7 4.33 41.63 4.84
C SER A 7 4.59 40.69 6.02
N ARG A 8 4.68 41.26 7.22
CA ARG A 8 4.79 40.52 8.49
C ARG A 8 3.37 40.21 8.97
N ILE A 9 3.03 38.93 9.09
CA ILE A 9 1.78 38.46 9.70
C ILE A 9 2.05 38.20 11.18
N PRO A 10 1.32 38.82 12.13
CA PRO A 10 1.47 38.53 13.55
C PRO A 10 0.69 37.27 13.93
N SER A 11 1.39 36.34 14.56
CA SER A 11 0.84 35.17 15.26
C SER A 11 -0.02 35.62 16.44
N VAL A 12 -1.25 35.12 16.53
CA VAL A 12 -2.08 35.21 17.74
C VAL A 12 -2.28 33.79 18.27
N LEU A 13 -1.56 33.48 19.35
CA LEU A 13 -1.78 32.33 20.21
C LEU A 13 -3.02 32.60 21.07
N VAL A 14 -4.02 31.72 21.00
CA VAL A 14 -5.13 31.67 21.97
C VAL A 14 -4.97 30.39 22.78
N CYS A 15 -4.49 30.54 24.02
CA CYS A 15 -4.47 29.51 25.03
C CYS A 15 -5.87 29.40 25.67
N ALA A 16 -6.55 28.27 25.50
CA ALA A 16 -7.73 27.93 26.28
C ALA A 16 -7.33 26.87 27.33
N ALA A 17 -7.11 27.31 28.56
CA ALA A 17 -6.94 26.45 29.72
C ALA A 17 -8.32 26.08 30.28
N ALA A 18 -8.72 24.81 30.15
CA ALA A 18 -9.89 24.28 30.81
C ALA A 18 -9.47 23.61 32.14
N ALA A 19 -9.76 24.29 33.25
CA ALA A 19 -9.66 23.71 34.58
C ALA A 19 -10.92 22.87 34.86
N LEU A 20 -10.77 21.55 34.97
CA LEU A 20 -11.84 20.66 35.45
C LEU A 20 -11.69 20.50 36.97
N THR A 21 -12.66 21.05 37.69
CA THR A 21 -12.82 20.94 39.13
C THR A 21 -13.39 19.55 39.49
N LEU A 22 -12.70 18.83 40.37
CA LEU A 22 -13.17 17.59 40.98
C LEU A 22 -14.29 17.89 41.99
N SER A 23 -15.54 17.65 41.58
CA SER A 23 -16.70 17.60 42.48
C SER A 23 -16.87 16.19 43.03
N GLY A 24 -16.42 15.96 44.26
CA GLY A 24 -16.73 14.75 45.01
C GLY A 24 -18.19 14.77 45.50
N CYS A 25 -19.01 13.87 44.97
CA CYS A 25 -20.35 13.60 45.50
C CYS A 25 -20.30 12.34 46.38
N ALA A 26 -20.39 12.54 47.69
CA ALA A 26 -20.70 11.49 48.64
C ALA A 26 -22.18 11.09 48.47
N VAL A 27 -22.44 9.83 48.10
CA VAL A 27 -23.80 9.28 47.98
C VAL A 27 -24.16 8.57 49.29
N PRO A 28 -25.28 8.93 49.95
CA PRO A 28 -25.82 8.18 51.08
C PRO A 28 -26.48 6.88 50.60
N VAL A 29 -26.14 5.77 51.27
CA VAL A 29 -26.73 4.45 51.06
C VAL A 29 -28.15 4.43 51.63
N SER A 30 -29.15 4.28 50.75
CA SER A 30 -30.52 3.89 51.10
C SER A 30 -30.78 2.47 50.61
N PRO A 31 -31.38 1.58 51.42
CA PRO A 31 -31.66 0.21 51.03
C PRO A 31 -33.01 0.13 50.30
N GLY A 32 -33.04 -0.62 49.21
CA GLY A 32 -34.28 -1.12 48.60
C GLY A 32 -34.66 -0.48 47.27
N PHE A 33 -34.09 -1.00 46.19
CA PHE A 33 -34.78 -1.09 44.90
C PHE A 33 -34.41 -2.46 44.29
N LEU A 34 -35.43 -3.24 43.99
CA LEU A 34 -35.32 -4.46 43.19
C LEU A 34 -34.82 -4.03 41.80
N ASP A 35 -33.60 -4.44 41.48
CA ASP A 35 -32.93 -4.14 40.23
C ASP A 35 -33.49 -5.10 39.14
N ASP A 36 -34.53 -4.64 38.44
CA ASP A 36 -35.10 -5.28 37.25
C ASP A 36 -34.31 -4.81 36.01
N ARG A 37 -32.99 -4.97 36.06
CA ARG A 37 -32.10 -4.70 34.94
C ARG A 37 -32.24 -5.85 33.93
N PRO A 38 -32.49 -5.57 32.64
CA PRO A 38 -32.27 -6.55 31.60
C PRO A 38 -30.82 -7.02 31.74
N THR A 39 -30.64 -8.32 31.96
CA THR A 39 -29.34 -8.97 31.91
C THR A 39 -28.78 -8.62 30.53
N ALA A 40 -27.68 -7.88 30.50
CA ALA A 40 -26.91 -7.74 29.27
C ALA A 40 -26.59 -9.16 28.82
N GLN A 41 -27.18 -9.59 27.70
CA GLN A 41 -26.75 -10.79 27.03
C GLN A 41 -25.29 -10.54 26.69
N GLU A 42 -24.40 -11.26 27.37
CA GLU A 42 -23.08 -11.52 26.83
C GLU A 42 -23.36 -12.19 25.47
N GLU A 43 -23.13 -11.45 24.38
CA GLU A 43 -23.07 -12.05 23.06
C GLU A 43 -21.98 -13.10 23.16
N GLU A 44 -22.40 -14.36 23.21
CA GLU A 44 -21.55 -15.53 23.18
C GLU A 44 -20.86 -15.50 21.82
N TRP A 45 -19.72 -14.82 21.75
CA TRP A 45 -18.80 -14.92 20.63
C TRP A 45 -18.53 -16.40 20.48
N GLY A 46 -19.01 -16.97 19.36
CA GLY A 46 -18.90 -18.40 19.10
C GLY A 46 -17.47 -18.87 19.31
N ASP A 47 -17.31 -20.10 19.81
CA ASP A 47 -15.98 -20.70 19.99
C ASP A 47 -15.20 -20.55 18.66
N PRO A 48 -14.00 -19.94 18.64
CA PRO A 48 -13.22 -19.80 17.42
C PRO A 48 -12.95 -21.14 16.72
N SER A 49 -13.12 -22.28 17.40
CA SER A 49 -13.07 -23.60 16.77
C SER A 49 -14.28 -23.96 15.88
N ASP A 50 -15.37 -23.19 15.93
CA ASP A 50 -16.59 -23.42 15.14
C ASP A 50 -16.69 -22.54 13.87
N MET A 51 -15.69 -21.69 13.60
CA MET A 51 -15.66 -20.84 12.42
C MET A 51 -15.37 -21.66 11.14
N ASP A 52 -16.13 -21.42 10.06
CA ASP A 52 -15.90 -22.10 8.78
C ASP A 52 -14.69 -21.48 8.06
N THR A 53 -13.53 -22.13 8.19
CA THR A 53 -12.30 -21.74 7.50
C THR A 53 -12.10 -22.47 6.17
N SER A 54 -13.11 -23.20 5.68
CA SER A 54 -12.96 -24.00 4.47
C SER A 54 -12.67 -23.12 3.25
N GLY A 55 -11.64 -23.49 2.49
CA GLY A 55 -11.22 -22.75 1.30
C GLY A 55 -10.39 -21.48 1.58
N LEU A 56 -10.08 -21.16 2.84
CA LEU A 56 -9.20 -20.04 3.20
C LEU A 56 -7.76 -20.50 3.48
N GLU A 57 -6.79 -19.65 3.19
CA GLU A 57 -5.39 -19.87 3.54
C GLU A 57 -5.06 -19.19 4.87
N HIS A 58 -4.56 -19.99 5.82
CA HIS A 58 -4.10 -19.50 7.11
C HIS A 58 -2.70 -18.91 7.02
N GLY A 59 -2.52 -17.68 7.49
CA GLY A 59 -1.26 -16.98 7.56
C GLY A 59 -1.29 -15.92 8.66
N LYS A 60 -0.14 -15.63 9.26
CA LYS A 60 -0.03 -14.66 10.35
C LYS A 60 -0.41 -13.25 9.87
N ILE A 61 -1.24 -12.54 10.63
CA ILE A 61 -1.46 -11.10 10.44
C ILE A 61 -0.12 -10.33 10.52
N PRO A 62 0.27 -9.58 9.48
CA PRO A 62 1.46 -8.73 9.51
C PRO A 62 1.40 -7.69 10.64
N SER A 63 2.54 -7.36 11.24
CA SER A 63 2.58 -6.33 12.30
C SER A 63 2.47 -4.90 11.78
N ARG A 64 2.61 -4.72 10.46
CA ARG A 64 2.49 -3.47 9.72
C ARG A 64 1.99 -3.78 8.31
N GLU A 65 1.48 -2.77 7.64
CA GLU A 65 1.12 -2.85 6.23
C GLU A 65 2.31 -3.35 5.40
N PRO A 66 2.13 -4.27 4.43
CA PRO A 66 3.21 -4.73 3.56
C PRO A 66 3.85 -3.55 2.83
N GLU A 67 5.15 -3.34 2.95
CA GLU A 67 5.84 -2.26 2.25
C GLU A 67 7.24 -2.74 1.88
N LEU A 68 7.78 -2.23 0.78
CA LEU A 68 9.17 -2.44 0.43
C LEU A 68 10.05 -1.78 1.50
N ASP A 69 11.02 -2.53 2.03
CA ASP A 69 12.17 -1.94 2.68
C ASP A 69 13.25 -1.72 1.61
N GLU A 70 13.52 -0.47 1.26
CA GLU A 70 14.51 -0.16 0.21
C GLU A 70 15.93 -0.65 0.58
N ALA A 71 16.21 -0.87 1.86
CA ALA A 71 17.47 -1.45 2.30
C ALA A 71 17.64 -2.93 1.90
N ASP A 72 16.53 -3.61 1.56
CA ASP A 72 16.53 -5.00 1.10
C ASP A 72 16.70 -5.13 -0.42
N LEU A 73 16.81 -4.03 -1.17
CA LEU A 73 17.09 -4.07 -2.60
C LEU A 73 18.50 -4.64 -2.87
N PRO A 74 18.68 -5.45 -3.93
CA PRO A 74 19.94 -6.14 -4.18
C PRO A 74 21.08 -5.21 -4.62
N VAL A 75 20.74 -4.01 -5.09
CA VAL A 75 21.70 -2.98 -5.53
C VAL A 75 21.46 -1.67 -4.76
N ALA A 76 22.56 -1.04 -4.36
CA ALA A 76 22.52 0.25 -3.67
C ALA A 76 22.19 1.40 -4.64
N ASP A 77 21.57 2.45 -4.09
CA ASP A 77 21.29 3.70 -4.81
C ASP A 77 22.59 4.31 -5.38
N PRO A 78 22.69 4.51 -6.71
CA PRO A 78 23.86 5.09 -7.33
C PRO A 78 24.04 6.56 -6.93
N PRO A 79 25.29 7.06 -6.85
CA PRO A 79 25.53 8.47 -6.54
C PRO A 79 24.97 9.38 -7.64
N SER A 80 24.68 10.63 -7.31
CA SER A 80 24.01 11.57 -8.22
C SER A 80 24.80 11.92 -9.49
N ASP A 81 26.13 11.72 -9.47
CA ASP A 81 27.05 11.91 -10.60
C ASP A 81 27.29 10.63 -11.42
N ALA A 82 26.65 9.51 -11.08
CA ALA A 82 26.64 8.31 -11.90
C ALA A 82 25.99 8.58 -13.29
N PRO A 83 26.35 7.80 -14.32
CA PRO A 83 25.71 7.88 -15.63
C PRO A 83 24.18 7.82 -15.54
N LEU A 84 23.48 8.61 -16.36
CA LEU A 84 22.01 8.66 -16.35
C LEU A 84 21.39 7.26 -16.47
N THR A 85 21.89 6.44 -17.40
CA THR A 85 21.44 5.06 -17.60
C THR A 85 21.54 4.20 -16.34
N GLU A 86 22.59 4.35 -15.54
CA GLU A 86 22.76 3.62 -14.28
C GLU A 86 21.73 4.06 -13.24
N ARG A 87 21.50 5.38 -13.12
CA ARG A 87 20.50 5.92 -12.20
C ARG A 87 19.08 5.51 -12.58
N ILE A 88 18.75 5.52 -13.87
CA ILE A 88 17.43 5.12 -14.35
C ILE A 88 17.22 3.61 -14.24
N ALA A 89 18.26 2.78 -14.42
CA ALA A 89 18.17 1.35 -14.17
C ALA A 89 17.81 1.07 -12.71
N TRP A 90 18.52 1.70 -11.77
CA TRP A 90 18.21 1.58 -10.36
C TRP A 90 16.81 2.10 -10.02
N GLU A 91 16.39 3.22 -10.61
CA GLU A 91 15.03 3.76 -10.43
C GLU A 91 13.96 2.79 -10.94
N ALA A 92 14.16 2.17 -12.11
CA ALA A 92 13.26 1.15 -12.64
C ALA A 92 13.13 -0.05 -11.69
N LEU A 93 14.25 -0.55 -11.16
CA LEU A 93 14.24 -1.64 -10.18
C LEU A 93 13.49 -1.25 -8.90
N ARG A 94 13.76 -0.06 -8.37
CA ARG A 94 13.11 0.48 -7.17
C ARG A 94 11.60 0.56 -7.40
N ASP A 95 11.16 1.17 -8.50
CA ASP A 95 9.74 1.38 -8.79
C ASP A 95 8.99 0.06 -8.97
N VAL A 96 9.56 -0.89 -9.72
CA VAL A 96 8.98 -2.22 -9.91
C VAL A 96 8.90 -2.98 -8.58
N SER A 97 9.95 -2.92 -7.74
CA SER A 97 9.96 -3.57 -6.42
C SER A 97 9.02 -2.89 -5.43
N ALA A 98 8.88 -1.55 -5.51
CA ALA A 98 7.98 -0.77 -4.68
C ALA A 98 6.52 -1.09 -5.01
N PHE A 99 6.18 -1.21 -6.30
CA PHE A 99 4.87 -1.68 -6.73
C PHE A 99 4.59 -3.10 -6.21
N ALA A 100 5.60 -3.98 -6.25
CA ALA A 100 5.51 -5.33 -5.70
C ALA A 100 5.36 -5.36 -4.17
N ARG A 101 5.74 -4.26 -3.49
CA ARG A 101 5.82 -4.10 -2.02
C ARG A 101 6.65 -5.20 -1.35
N ALA A 102 7.62 -5.74 -2.09
CA ALA A 102 8.50 -6.81 -1.64
C ALA A 102 9.82 -6.78 -2.42
N ALA A 103 10.94 -6.96 -1.71
CA ALA A 103 12.23 -7.12 -2.35
C ALA A 103 12.37 -8.52 -2.96
N ASP A 104 13.15 -8.60 -4.04
CA ASP A 104 13.64 -9.84 -4.61
C ASP A 104 15.17 -9.79 -4.67
N PRO A 105 15.89 -10.63 -3.91
CA PRO A 105 17.36 -10.60 -3.86
C PRO A 105 18.02 -10.95 -5.20
N ASP A 106 17.30 -11.62 -6.10
CA ASP A 106 17.78 -12.00 -7.42
C ASP A 106 17.34 -11.02 -8.52
N SER A 107 16.72 -9.89 -8.14
CA SER A 107 16.23 -8.90 -9.12
C SER A 107 17.36 -8.03 -9.69
N GLU A 108 17.21 -7.69 -10.97
CA GLU A 108 18.19 -6.90 -11.72
C GLU A 108 17.48 -6.00 -12.74
N SER A 109 18.19 -4.97 -13.21
CA SER A 109 17.65 -4.00 -14.17
C SER A 109 18.70 -3.59 -15.18
N GLU A 110 18.32 -3.58 -16.45
CA GLU A 110 19.18 -3.13 -17.55
C GLU A 110 18.44 -2.09 -18.40
N CYS A 111 19.12 -1.03 -18.83
CA CYS A 111 18.54 0.02 -19.66
C CYS A 111 19.33 0.22 -20.95
N ILE A 112 18.62 0.39 -22.06
CA ILE A 112 19.17 0.70 -23.36
C ILE A 112 18.74 2.11 -23.77
N ASP A 113 19.66 2.90 -24.32
CA ASP A 113 19.36 4.20 -24.89
C ASP A 113 18.65 4.04 -26.24
N THR A 114 17.42 4.54 -26.32
CA THR A 114 16.54 4.47 -27.50
C THR A 114 16.31 5.84 -28.12
N THR A 115 17.09 6.84 -27.71
CA THR A 115 17.03 8.19 -28.26
C THR A 115 17.20 8.19 -29.77
N SER A 116 16.19 8.68 -30.48
CA SER A 116 16.20 8.85 -31.94
C SER A 116 16.83 10.20 -32.31
N GLU A 117 17.76 10.21 -33.28
CA GLU A 117 18.38 11.45 -33.80
C GLU A 117 17.36 12.46 -34.37
N LEU A 118 16.10 12.04 -34.60
CA LEU A 118 15.03 12.87 -35.15
C LEU A 118 14.25 13.69 -34.11
N ASP A 119 14.35 13.35 -32.83
CA ASP A 119 13.48 13.91 -31.77
C ASP A 119 14.08 15.10 -31.01
N GLY A 120 15.19 15.66 -31.51
CA GLY A 120 15.93 16.72 -30.82
C GLY A 120 16.54 16.19 -29.52
N ASP A 121 17.03 17.07 -28.65
CA ASP A 121 17.75 16.71 -27.42
C ASP A 121 16.90 15.97 -26.35
N SER A 122 15.83 15.26 -26.73
CA SER A 122 15.09 14.34 -25.86
C SER A 122 15.91 13.10 -25.57
N ILE A 123 15.79 12.55 -24.36
CA ILE A 123 16.41 11.29 -23.97
C ILE A 123 15.29 10.28 -23.73
N SER A 124 15.40 9.09 -24.31
CA SER A 124 14.52 7.96 -24.01
C SER A 124 15.34 6.74 -23.64
N LEU A 125 14.97 6.07 -22.55
CA LEU A 125 15.60 4.83 -22.12
C LEU A 125 14.53 3.76 -21.97
N ASP A 126 14.76 2.62 -22.60
CA ASP A 126 13.95 1.42 -22.45
C ASP A 126 14.68 0.49 -21.48
N CYS A 127 14.06 0.24 -20.34
CA CYS A 127 14.61 -0.56 -19.27
C CYS A 127 13.82 -1.85 -19.11
N THR A 128 14.53 -2.94 -18.82
CA THR A 128 13.95 -4.24 -18.47
C THR A 128 14.36 -4.57 -17.04
N VAL A 129 13.37 -4.83 -16.19
CA VAL A 129 13.57 -5.30 -14.83
C VAL A 129 13.24 -6.78 -14.76
N THR A 130 14.19 -7.60 -14.33
CA THR A 130 13.96 -9.01 -14.02
C THR A 130 13.57 -9.12 -12.55
N TYR A 131 12.37 -9.62 -12.27
CA TYR A 131 11.85 -9.83 -10.92
C TYR A 131 11.24 -11.24 -10.83
N ARG A 132 11.76 -12.05 -9.90
CA ARG A 132 11.43 -13.47 -9.69
C ARG A 132 11.46 -14.29 -10.99
N GLY A 133 12.45 -13.99 -11.82
CA GLY A 133 12.66 -14.65 -13.12
C GLY A 133 11.66 -14.25 -14.22
N LYS A 134 10.87 -13.19 -14.04
CA LYS A 134 10.02 -12.59 -15.06
C LYS A 134 10.52 -11.19 -15.43
N GLU A 135 10.40 -10.81 -16.70
CA GLU A 135 10.81 -9.51 -17.21
C GLU A 135 9.64 -8.51 -17.20
N PHE A 136 9.93 -7.27 -16.83
CA PHE A 136 8.99 -6.15 -16.77
C PHE A 136 9.57 -4.95 -17.51
N ASP A 137 8.74 -4.34 -18.36
CA ASP A 137 9.15 -3.21 -19.19
C ASP A 137 8.99 -1.90 -18.42
N TYR A 138 9.98 -1.01 -18.54
CA TYR A 138 9.99 0.31 -17.94
C TYR A 138 10.50 1.35 -18.93
N ASN A 139 9.66 2.34 -19.23
CA ASN A 139 9.96 3.34 -20.25
C ASN A 139 10.18 4.70 -19.60
N TYR A 140 11.41 5.19 -19.69
CA TYR A 140 11.80 6.52 -19.23
C TYR A 140 11.90 7.48 -20.42
N GLY A 141 11.41 8.70 -20.22
CA GLY A 141 11.57 9.78 -21.18
C GLY A 141 11.95 11.09 -20.49
N GLN A 142 12.74 11.90 -21.17
CA GLN A 142 13.06 13.27 -20.79
C GLN A 142 12.92 14.17 -22.00
N ARG A 143 12.15 15.26 -21.84
CA ARG A 143 11.94 16.27 -22.88
C ARG A 143 13.17 17.19 -22.99
N PRO A 144 13.36 17.87 -24.14
CA PRO A 144 14.46 18.81 -24.35
C PRO A 144 14.51 19.97 -23.34
N ASP A 145 13.37 20.31 -22.72
CA ASP A 145 13.29 21.33 -21.66
C ASP A 145 13.73 20.83 -20.27
N GLY A 146 14.19 19.58 -20.19
CA GLY A 146 14.62 18.90 -18.96
C GLY A 146 13.48 18.26 -18.16
N THR A 147 12.22 18.37 -18.62
CA THR A 147 11.08 17.76 -17.93
C THR A 147 10.98 16.27 -18.23
N ALA A 148 10.93 15.43 -17.19
CA ALA A 148 10.63 14.00 -17.32
C ALA A 148 9.13 13.74 -17.01
N PRO A 149 8.31 13.23 -17.94
CA PRO A 149 7.01 12.66 -17.59
C PRO A 149 7.15 11.48 -16.63
N GLU A 150 6.04 11.11 -15.96
CA GLU A 150 5.99 9.87 -15.19
C GLU A 150 6.30 8.66 -16.10
N PRO A 151 7.20 7.77 -15.68
CA PRO A 151 7.53 6.55 -16.42
C PRO A 151 6.30 5.66 -16.60
N VAL A 152 6.22 4.98 -17.74
CA VAL A 152 5.18 3.98 -18.01
C VAL A 152 5.82 2.60 -17.97
N TYR A 153 5.29 1.74 -17.11
CA TYR A 153 5.88 0.43 -16.87
C TYR A 153 4.82 -0.63 -16.56
N THR A 154 5.24 -1.90 -16.65
CA THR A 154 4.51 -3.02 -16.06
C THR A 154 5.21 -3.43 -14.77
N ALA A 155 4.46 -3.93 -13.79
CA ALA A 155 5.02 -4.33 -12.51
C ALA A 155 4.33 -5.58 -11.96
N PRO A 156 5.03 -6.38 -11.12
CA PRO A 156 4.47 -7.59 -10.54
C PRO A 156 3.53 -7.26 -9.39
N LEU A 157 2.31 -7.77 -9.45
CA LEU A 157 1.39 -7.83 -8.32
C LEU A 157 1.44 -9.24 -7.73
N LEU A 158 1.83 -9.35 -6.45
CA LEU A 158 2.03 -10.64 -5.79
C LEU A 158 0.79 -11.02 -4.96
N ARG A 159 0.24 -12.22 -5.17
CA ARG A 159 -0.89 -12.72 -4.36
C ARG A 159 -0.59 -12.65 -2.87
N SER A 160 0.62 -13.08 -2.47
CA SER A 160 1.06 -13.04 -1.06
C SER A 160 0.99 -11.64 -0.44
N VAL A 161 1.24 -10.58 -1.22
CA VAL A 161 1.17 -9.20 -0.75
C VAL A 161 -0.28 -8.75 -0.66
N VAL A 162 -1.11 -9.05 -1.65
CA VAL A 162 -2.55 -8.75 -1.64
C VAL A 162 -3.23 -9.39 -0.44
N GLU A 163 -2.97 -10.68 -0.20
CA GLU A 163 -3.56 -11.38 0.94
C GLU A 163 -3.02 -10.83 2.28
N ASN A 164 -1.73 -10.51 2.39
CA ASN A 164 -1.17 -9.95 3.62
C ASN A 164 -1.73 -8.55 3.92
N ASP A 165 -1.97 -7.73 2.91
CA ASP A 165 -2.62 -6.43 3.04
C ASP A 165 -4.07 -6.59 3.51
N LEU A 166 -4.78 -7.60 2.99
CA LEU A 166 -6.13 -7.93 3.45
C LEU A 166 -6.14 -8.47 4.89
N ARG A 167 -5.19 -9.36 5.25
CA ARG A 167 -5.00 -9.86 6.63
C ARG A 167 -4.74 -8.70 7.59
N PHE A 168 -3.88 -7.76 7.21
CA PHE A 168 -3.58 -6.56 8.01
C PHE A 168 -4.79 -5.65 8.16
N SER A 169 -5.51 -5.36 7.08
CA SER A 169 -6.65 -4.43 7.11
C SER A 169 -7.89 -4.98 7.81
N GLN A 170 -8.12 -6.30 7.76
CA GLN A 170 -9.28 -6.97 8.38
C GLN A 170 -8.96 -7.67 9.70
N ASP A 171 -7.70 -7.59 10.17
CA ASP A 171 -7.23 -8.22 11.41
C ASP A 171 -7.59 -9.71 11.48
N THR A 172 -7.30 -10.45 10.40
CA THR A 172 -7.67 -11.87 10.25
C THR A 172 -6.50 -12.71 9.75
N ASP A 173 -6.37 -13.93 10.26
CA ASP A 173 -5.35 -14.88 9.81
C ASP A 173 -5.79 -15.68 8.57
N TYR A 174 -7.07 -15.62 8.16
CA TYR A 174 -7.64 -16.46 7.11
C TYR A 174 -8.11 -15.64 5.92
N VAL A 175 -7.40 -15.79 4.80
CA VAL A 175 -7.65 -15.08 3.53
C VAL A 175 -7.37 -16.03 2.36
N ASN A 176 -8.08 -15.86 1.25
CA ASN A 176 -7.71 -16.45 -0.04
C ASN A 176 -8.11 -15.49 -1.17
N CYS A 177 -7.20 -15.22 -2.10
CA CYS A 177 -7.48 -14.45 -3.31
C CYS A 177 -7.35 -15.32 -4.57
N ASP A 178 -8.38 -15.27 -5.43
CA ASP A 178 -8.38 -15.92 -6.75
C ASP A 178 -7.51 -15.11 -7.74
N MET A 179 -6.22 -15.45 -7.72
CA MET A 179 -5.15 -14.78 -8.45
C MET A 179 -3.99 -15.75 -8.70
N GLU A 180 -3.23 -15.57 -9.78
CA GLU A 180 -1.93 -16.22 -9.92
C GLU A 180 -0.96 -15.76 -8.81
N GLU A 181 0.12 -16.51 -8.56
CA GLU A 181 1.11 -16.11 -7.54
C GLU A 181 1.72 -14.72 -7.82
N MET A 182 1.86 -14.37 -9.10
CA MET A 182 2.40 -13.11 -9.58
C MET A 182 1.84 -12.78 -10.97
N GLU A 183 1.14 -11.65 -11.06
CA GLU A 183 0.58 -11.12 -12.31
C GLU A 183 1.27 -9.81 -12.72
N ALA A 184 1.36 -9.56 -14.03
CA ALA A 184 1.89 -8.31 -14.55
C ALA A 184 0.77 -7.28 -14.69
N VAL A 185 0.91 -6.14 -14.02
CA VAL A 185 -0.06 -5.05 -14.02
C VAL A 185 0.55 -3.81 -14.66
N PRO A 186 -0.09 -3.19 -15.66
CA PRO A 186 0.36 -1.90 -16.20
C PRO A 186 0.10 -0.78 -15.20
N THR A 187 1.09 0.09 -14.99
CA THR A 187 0.99 1.21 -14.03
C THR A 187 0.38 2.48 -14.60
N SER A 188 0.10 2.50 -15.91
CA SER A 188 -0.44 3.68 -16.58
C SER A 188 -1.82 4.06 -16.01
N ALA A 189 -2.04 5.35 -15.75
CA ALA A 189 -3.31 5.86 -15.23
C ALA A 189 -4.52 5.62 -16.14
N ALA A 190 -4.28 5.27 -17.42
CA ALA A 190 -5.33 4.91 -18.38
C ALA A 190 -5.72 3.43 -18.31
N SER A 191 -4.97 2.60 -17.59
CA SER A 191 -5.26 1.18 -17.42
C SER A 191 -6.02 0.97 -16.12
N GLU A 192 -7.25 0.46 -16.22
CA GLU A 192 -7.92 -0.11 -15.05
C GLU A 192 -7.22 -1.43 -14.73
N ALA A 193 -6.62 -1.53 -13.55
CA ALA A 193 -6.13 -2.81 -13.06
C ALA A 193 -7.30 -3.80 -12.95
N PRO A 194 -7.09 -5.08 -13.28
CA PRO A 194 -8.11 -6.09 -13.06
C PRO A 194 -8.48 -6.14 -11.57
N GLY A 195 -9.77 -6.43 -11.33
CA GLY A 195 -10.27 -6.74 -9.99
C GLY A 195 -10.06 -8.22 -9.68
N TYR A 196 -9.54 -8.51 -8.50
CA TYR A 196 -9.31 -9.86 -8.01
C TYR A 196 -10.31 -10.18 -6.92
N ARG A 197 -10.89 -11.37 -6.93
CA ARG A 197 -11.83 -11.79 -5.90
C ARG A 197 -11.06 -12.36 -4.72
N CYS A 198 -11.29 -11.80 -3.54
CA CYS A 198 -10.75 -12.30 -2.30
C CYS A 198 -11.87 -12.65 -1.33
N VAL A 199 -11.61 -13.65 -0.49
CA VAL A 199 -12.47 -14.05 0.61
C VAL A 199 -11.66 -14.00 1.88
N TYR A 200 -12.23 -13.46 2.96
CA TYR A 200 -11.62 -13.47 4.29
C TYR A 200 -12.61 -13.89 5.36
N LEU A 201 -12.10 -14.40 6.48
CA LEU A 201 -12.91 -14.68 7.66
C LEU A 201 -13.04 -13.41 8.51
N ASN A 202 -14.25 -12.89 8.68
CA ASN A 202 -14.48 -11.73 9.56
C ASN A 202 -14.32 -12.18 11.02
N PRO A 203 -13.33 -11.66 11.77
CA PRO A 203 -13.08 -12.09 13.13
C PRO A 203 -14.21 -11.73 14.10
N ASN A 204 -15.09 -10.80 13.72
CA ASN A 204 -16.19 -10.35 14.57
C ASN A 204 -17.45 -11.22 14.40
N THR A 205 -17.76 -11.64 13.18
CA THR A 205 -18.99 -12.41 12.92
C THR A 205 -18.74 -13.91 12.79
N GLY A 206 -17.49 -14.31 12.49
CA GLY A 206 -17.16 -15.68 12.12
C GLY A 206 -17.62 -16.06 10.70
N ASP A 207 -18.18 -15.12 9.95
CA ASP A 207 -18.63 -15.33 8.57
C ASP A 207 -17.49 -15.10 7.57
N GLN A 208 -17.56 -15.78 6.42
CA GLN A 208 -16.71 -15.47 5.27
C GLN A 208 -17.28 -14.30 4.45
N GLU A 209 -16.50 -13.25 4.25
CA GLU A 209 -16.88 -12.07 3.46
C GLU A 209 -16.09 -12.01 2.15
N ARG A 210 -16.73 -11.51 1.09
CA ARG A 210 -16.14 -11.39 -0.24
C ARG A 210 -15.84 -9.94 -0.57
N VAL A 211 -14.64 -9.71 -1.09
CA VAL A 211 -14.19 -8.39 -1.55
C VAL A 211 -13.51 -8.48 -2.90
N GLU A 212 -13.63 -7.41 -3.68
CA GLU A 212 -12.85 -7.18 -4.88
C GLU A 212 -11.61 -6.36 -4.50
N ALA A 213 -10.42 -6.93 -4.70
CA ALA A 213 -9.14 -6.27 -4.56
C ALA A 213 -8.74 -5.60 -5.89
N ARG A 214 -8.29 -4.34 -5.82
CA ARG A 214 -7.77 -3.61 -6.98
C ARG A 214 -6.47 -2.91 -6.64
N ALA A 215 -5.47 -3.06 -7.51
CA ALA A 215 -4.23 -2.31 -7.43
C ALA A 215 -4.31 -0.99 -8.21
N TYR A 216 -3.65 0.03 -7.69
CA TYR A 216 -3.47 1.30 -8.38
C TYR A 216 -2.06 1.39 -8.98
N GLY A 217 -1.81 2.36 -9.87
CA GLY A 217 -0.53 2.53 -10.57
C GLY A 217 0.69 2.73 -9.66
N ASN A 218 0.48 3.04 -8.38
CA ASN A 218 1.52 3.14 -7.35
C ASN A 218 1.68 1.85 -6.49
N GLY A 219 1.02 0.75 -6.83
CA GLY A 219 1.04 -0.51 -6.08
C GLY A 219 0.12 -0.54 -4.86
N SER A 220 -0.54 0.56 -4.50
CA SER A 220 -1.50 0.56 -3.39
C SER A 220 -2.74 -0.26 -3.73
N LEU A 221 -3.34 -0.87 -2.71
CA LEU A 221 -4.50 -1.74 -2.84
C LEU A 221 -5.76 -1.08 -2.29
N SER A 222 -6.90 -1.41 -2.90
CA SER A 222 -8.21 -1.17 -2.30
C SER A 222 -9.02 -2.47 -2.29
N PHE A 223 -9.82 -2.64 -1.25
CA PHE A 223 -10.76 -3.74 -1.12
C PHE A 223 -12.16 -3.16 -1.03
N ARG A 224 -13.08 -3.65 -1.86
CA ARG A 224 -14.48 -3.24 -1.86
C ARG A 224 -15.36 -4.47 -1.70
N PRO A 225 -16.42 -4.42 -0.89
CA PRO A 225 -17.40 -5.51 -0.86
C PRO A 225 -17.89 -5.84 -2.27
N GLU A 226 -17.99 -7.13 -2.60
CA GLU A 226 -18.71 -7.55 -3.82
C GLU A 226 -20.21 -7.31 -3.60
N GLU A 227 -20.87 -6.58 -4.52
CA GLU A 227 -22.33 -6.34 -4.52
C GLU A 227 -23.15 -7.55 -4.98
#